data_AF-A0A3Q2WNQ7-F1
#
_entry.id   AF-A0A3Q2WNQ7-F1
#
_cell.length_a   1.000
_cell.length_b   1.000
_cell.length_c   1.000
_cell.angle_alpha   90.00
_cell.angle_beta   90.00
_cell.angle_gamma   90.00
#
_symmetry.space_group_name_H-M   'P 1'
#
loop_
_entity.id
_entity.type
_entity.pdbx_description
1 polymer ?
#
loop_
_entity_poly.entity_id
_entity_poly.type
_entity_poly.pdbx_seq_one_letter_code
_entity_poly.pdbx_strand_id
1 'polypeptide(L)'
;MLTLTLRLCALQGAVQVKLELGHRAQVRKKPTVEGFTHDWMVFVRGPEHSNIQHFVEKVVFHLHESFPKPKRGEESCPGWHRSGSM
;
A
#
# COMPACT_ATOMS: atom_id res chain seq x y z
N MET A 1 2.21 4.25 10.64
CA MET A 1 2.33 2.84 10.20
C MET A 1 1.23 2.06 10.91
N LEU A 2 0.41 1.32 10.18
CA LEU A 2 -0.64 0.44 10.70
C LEU A 2 -0.20 -1.01 10.52
N THR A 3 -0.28 -1.82 11.57
CA THR A 3 0.04 -3.26 11.50
C THR A 3 -1.26 -4.05 11.50
N LEU A 4 -1.54 -4.75 10.40
CA LEU A 4 -2.67 -5.66 10.25
C LEU A 4 -2.23 -7.07 10.64
N THR A 5 -2.94 -7.69 11.57
CA THR A 5 -2.74 -9.10 11.92
C THR A 5 -3.96 -9.89 11.48
N LEU A 6 -3.77 -10.80 10.53
CA LEU A 6 -4.82 -11.71 10.07
C LEU A 6 -4.57 -13.09 10.68
N ARG A 7 -5.57 -13.60 11.41
CA ARG A 7 -5.53 -14.94 11.98
C ARG A 7 -6.61 -15.79 11.31
N LEU A 8 -6.18 -16.80 10.56
CA LEU A 8 -7.05 -17.77 9.93
C LEU A 8 -7.10 -19.02 10.83
N CYS A 9 -8.24 -19.27 11.47
CA CYS A 9 -8.45 -20.48 12.28
C CYS A 9 -9.13 -21.55 11.42
N ALA A 10 -8.57 -22.76 11.42
CA ALA A 10 -9.14 -23.96 10.80
C ALA A 10 -9.33 -25.06 11.86
N LEU A 11 -10.10 -26.09 11.54
CA LEU A 11 -10.44 -27.20 12.45
C LEU A 11 -9.21 -27.92 13.06
N GLN A 12 -8.04 -27.85 12.41
CA GLN A 12 -6.81 -28.55 12.83
C GLN A 12 -5.63 -27.61 13.11
N GLY A 13 -5.81 -26.28 13.14
CA GLY A 13 -4.72 -25.33 13.40
C GLY A 13 -5.07 -23.88 13.10
N ALA A 14 -4.14 -22.95 13.39
CA ALA A 14 -4.32 -21.53 13.07
C ALA A 14 -3.07 -20.98 12.39
N VAL A 15 -3.27 -20.24 11.30
CA VAL A 15 -2.21 -19.48 10.60
C VAL A 15 -2.36 -18.01 10.94
N GLN A 16 -1.27 -17.36 11.32
CA GLN A 16 -1.24 -15.93 11.61
C GLN A 16 -0.25 -15.24 10.68
N VAL A 17 -0.71 -14.22 9.95
CA VAL A 17 0.12 -13.38 9.11
C VAL A 17 0.05 -11.93 9.57
N LYS A 18 1.16 -11.21 9.41
CA LYS A 18 1.26 -9.79 9.74
C LYS A 18 1.61 -9.01 8.47
N LEU A 19 0.91 -7.91 8.26
CA LEU A 19 1.14 -6.97 7.17
C LEU A 19 1.31 -5.57 7.77
N GLU A 20 2.24 -4.79 7.25
CA GLU A 20 2.42 -3.38 7.57
C GLU A 20 1.87 -2.53 6.43
N LEU A 21 0.96 -1.63 6.76
CA LEU A 21 0.42 -0.62 5.87
C LEU A 21 0.96 0.74 6.29
N GLY A 22 1.48 1.49 5.34
CA GLY A 22 2.10 2.78 5.62
C GLY A 22 1.80 3.80 4.54
N HIS A 23 2.01 5.06 4.92
CA HIS A 23 2.07 6.16 3.97
C HIS A 23 3.15 7.16 4.38
N ARG A 24 3.66 7.88 3.40
CA ARG A 24 4.50 9.06 3.55
C ARG A 24 3.88 10.17 2.72
N ALA A 25 3.78 11.37 3.27
CA ALA A 25 3.38 12.56 2.53
C ALA A 25 4.41 13.65 2.81
N GLN A 26 4.79 14.37 1.77
CA GLN A 26 5.78 15.42 1.82
C GLN A 26 5.20 16.67 1.15
N VAL A 27 5.21 17.77 1.89
CA VAL A 27 4.80 19.08 1.36
C VAL A 27 5.84 19.53 0.33
N ARG A 28 5.36 19.94 -0.85
CA ARG A 28 6.20 20.50 -1.91
C ARG A 28 6.52 21.95 -1.60
N LYS A 29 7.76 22.37 -1.90
CA LYS A 29 8.17 23.78 -1.80
C LYS A 29 7.44 24.68 -2.80
N LYS A 30 7.06 24.12 -3.95
CA LYS A 30 6.28 24.78 -4.99
C LYS A 30 5.20 23.82 -5.50
N PRO A 31 3.95 24.29 -5.68
CA PRO A 31 2.90 23.45 -6.26
C PRO A 31 3.25 22.98 -7.68
N THR A 32 2.65 21.88 -8.12
CA THR A 32 2.72 21.47 -9.53
C THR A 32 1.98 22.47 -10.43
N VAL A 33 2.15 22.34 -11.75
CA VAL A 33 1.38 23.13 -12.74
C VAL A 33 -0.13 22.93 -12.57
N GLU A 34 -0.53 21.75 -12.09
CA GLU A 34 -1.92 21.39 -11.79
C GLU A 34 -2.38 21.87 -10.40
N GLY A 35 -1.49 22.48 -9.61
CA GLY A 35 -1.78 23.01 -8.28
C GLY A 35 -1.55 22.05 -7.11
N PHE A 36 -0.99 20.85 -7.34
CA PHE A 36 -0.77 19.87 -6.28
C PHE A 36 0.32 20.32 -5.31
N THR A 37 0.06 20.13 -4.01
CA THR A 37 0.86 20.70 -2.92
C THR A 37 1.68 19.66 -2.17
N HIS A 38 1.33 18.38 -2.29
CA HIS A 38 1.94 17.27 -1.57
C HIS A 38 2.33 16.17 -2.55
N ASP A 39 3.49 15.57 -2.31
CA ASP A 39 3.86 14.28 -2.87
C ASP A 39 3.61 13.22 -1.81
N TRP A 40 2.93 12.15 -2.17
CA TRP A 40 2.58 11.09 -1.24
C TRP A 40 2.93 9.72 -1.81
N MET A 41 3.16 8.77 -0.91
CA MET A 41 3.35 7.36 -1.19
C MET A 41 2.62 6.53 -0.16
N VAL A 42 1.90 5.51 -0.59
CA VAL A 42 1.28 4.48 0.27
C VAL A 42 1.92 3.13 -0.04
N PHE A 43 2.01 2.23 0.93
CA PHE A 43 2.61 0.91 0.71
C PHE A 43 2.02 -0.18 1.60
N VAL A 44 2.15 -1.42 1.14
CA VAL A 44 1.87 -2.65 1.88
C VAL A 44 3.14 -3.50 1.88
N ARG A 45 3.59 -3.96 3.05
CA ARG A 45 4.80 -4.78 3.17
C ARG A 45 4.69 -5.77 4.32
N GLY A 46 5.62 -6.73 4.37
CA GLY A 46 5.78 -7.58 5.54
C GLY A 46 6.55 -6.88 6.67
N PRO A 47 6.41 -7.34 7.93
CA PRO A 47 7.24 -6.88 9.03
C PRO A 47 8.71 -7.18 8.74
N GLU A 48 9.60 -6.29 9.19
CA GLU A 48 11.05 -6.44 9.01
C GLU A 48 11.50 -6.70 7.54
N HIS A 49 10.75 -6.17 6.56
CA HIS A 49 10.97 -6.41 5.12
C HIS A 49 10.78 -7.88 4.68
N SER A 50 10.01 -8.66 5.44
CA SER A 50 9.61 -10.02 5.04
C SER A 50 8.90 -10.03 3.69
N ASN A 51 9.18 -11.05 2.88
CA ASN A 51 8.53 -11.21 1.58
C ASN A 51 7.08 -11.71 1.74
N ILE A 52 6.12 -10.86 1.36
CA ILE A 52 4.68 -11.18 1.43
C ILE A 52 4.11 -11.74 0.13
N GLN A 53 4.89 -11.77 -0.95
CA GLN A 53 4.46 -12.27 -2.26
C GLN A 53 4.10 -13.76 -2.25
N HIS A 54 4.58 -14.51 -1.26
CA HIS A 54 4.29 -15.95 -1.14
C HIS A 54 2.79 -16.23 -0.83
N PHE A 55 2.09 -15.25 -0.25
CA PHE A 55 0.70 -15.41 0.19
C PHE A 55 -0.19 -14.22 -0.20
N VAL A 56 0.38 -13.14 -0.75
CA VAL A 56 -0.35 -12.00 -1.31
C VAL A 56 -0.19 -12.01 -2.81
N GLU A 57 -1.24 -12.42 -3.51
CA GLU A 57 -1.30 -12.43 -4.98
C GLU A 57 -1.37 -11.00 -5.55
N LYS A 58 -2.16 -10.12 -4.92
CA LYS A 58 -2.43 -8.78 -5.43
C LYS A 58 -2.79 -7.80 -4.33
N VAL A 59 -2.32 -6.56 -4.47
CA VAL A 59 -2.79 -5.42 -3.68
C VAL A 59 -3.50 -4.43 -4.59
N VAL A 60 -4.71 -4.04 -4.21
CA VAL A 60 -5.52 -3.04 -4.93
C VAL A 60 -5.67 -1.80 -4.07
N PHE A 61 -5.14 -0.68 -4.57
CA PHE A 61 -5.32 0.63 -3.95
C PHE A 61 -6.54 1.32 -4.56
N HIS A 62 -7.47 1.70 -3.70
CA HIS A 62 -8.65 2.48 -4.05
C HIS A 62 -8.35 3.95 -3.74
N LEU A 63 -7.96 4.70 -4.77
CA LEU A 63 -7.73 6.14 -4.68
C LEU A 63 -9.04 6.90 -4.88
N HIS A 64 -9.04 8.17 -4.48
CA HIS A 64 -10.15 9.09 -4.74
C HIS A 64 -10.40 9.24 -6.26
N GLU A 65 -11.65 9.48 -6.66
CA GLU A 65 -12.06 9.50 -8.08
C GLU A 65 -11.41 10.62 -8.91
N SER A 66 -10.91 11.67 -8.24
CA SER A 66 -10.11 12.72 -8.87
C SER A 66 -8.81 12.21 -9.48
N PHE A 67 -8.32 11.04 -9.06
CA PHE A 67 -7.12 10.44 -9.63
C PHE A 67 -7.44 9.66 -10.89
N PRO A 68 -6.65 9.83 -11.97
CA PRO A 68 -6.83 9.02 -13.16
C PRO A 68 -6.59 7.54 -12.82
N LYS A 69 -7.54 6.68 -13.22
CA LYS A 69 -7.56 5.25 -12.85
C LYS A 69 -7.51 5.08 -11.32
N PRO A 70 -8.61 5.35 -10.60
CA PRO A 70 -8.63 5.36 -9.13
C PRO A 70 -8.42 3.96 -8.53
N LYS A 71 -8.86 2.90 -9.22
CA LYS A 71 -8.57 1.51 -8.87
C LYS A 71 -7.28 1.07 -9.53
N ARG A 72 -6.21 0.91 -8.76
CA ARG A 72 -4.88 0.50 -9.25
C ARG A 72 -4.46 -0.80 -8.57
N GLY A 73 -4.32 -1.87 -9.35
CA GLY A 73 -3.67 -3.10 -8.91
C GLY A 73 -2.24 -3.16 -9.43
N GLU A 74 -1.29 -3.48 -8.57
CA GLU A 74 0.01 -4.02 -9.02
C GLU A 74 -0.15 -5.53 -9.21
N GLU A 75 0.49 -6.12 -10.22
CA GLU A 75 0.49 -7.59 -10.39
C GLU A 75 1.87 -8.17 -10.12
N SER A 76 2.96 -7.42 -10.31
CA SER A 76 4.30 -7.84 -9.95
C SER A 76 5.26 -6.67 -10.19
N CYS A 77 5.60 -5.94 -9.13
CA CYS A 77 6.74 -5.02 -9.10
C CYS A 77 7.36 -5.14 -7.70
N PRO A 78 8.67 -4.90 -7.51
CA PRO A 78 9.35 -5.20 -6.25
C PRO A 78 8.98 -4.14 -5.19
N GLY A 79 7.85 -4.38 -4.52
CA GLY A 79 7.30 -3.51 -3.49
C GLY A 79 5.89 -3.07 -3.85
N TRP A 80 4.90 -3.44 -3.03
CA TRP A 80 3.53 -2.97 -3.19
C TRP A 80 3.43 -1.53 -2.71
N HIS A 81 3.94 -0.59 -3.50
CA HIS A 81 3.97 0.83 -3.15
C HIS A 81 3.41 1.68 -4.29
N ARG A 82 2.65 2.72 -3.94
CA ARG A 82 2.08 3.67 -4.89
C ARG A 82 2.45 5.07 -4.49
N SER A 83 2.97 5.83 -5.44
CA SER A 83 3.17 7.28 -5.30
C SER A 83 2.12 8.07 -6.08
N GLY A 84 1.91 9.31 -5.66
CA GLY A 84 1.06 10.29 -6.32
C GLY A 84 1.33 11.69 -5.80
N SER A 85 0.70 12.68 -6.42
CA SER A 85 0.72 14.09 -5.98
C SER A 85 -0.71 14.60 -5.82
N MET A 86 -0.96 15.45 -4.83
CA MET A 86 -2.27 16.10 -4.56
C MET A 86 -2.09 17.48 -3.94
#